data_AF-A0AAD6Y4S0-F1
#
_entry.id   AF-A0AAD6Y4S0-F1
#
_cell.length_a   1.000
_cell.length_b   1.000
_cell.length_c   1.000
_cell.angle_alpha   90.00
_cell.angle_beta   90.00
_cell.angle_gamma   90.00
#
_symmetry.space_group_name_H-M   'P 1'
#
loop_
_entity.id
_entity.type
_entity.pdbx_description
1 polymer ?
#
loop_
_entity_poly.entity_id
_entity_poly.type
_entity_poly.pdbx_seq_one_letter_code
_entity_poly.pdbx_strand_id
1 'polypeptide(L)'
;CFVCEANDNSIAIDAPRTCPVCPPNTPLNPKKGQPVLAHNAAHLLFDPAIRGTERCGMCLNPAPMCEYFMKKTGPPKIDISRSKCPSLAVKFTYSIAAKSVSASPCSNVPVNCAVCGVEDPAVWRYNYLHHLRHVHPVAPEEKYRSIWELSAAETTAMKAIWETREKGVPIPQKRAPKTAPLVISEAHSSRLSMR
;
A
#
# COMPACT_ATOMS: atom_id res chain seq x y z
N CYS A 1 20.42 17.51 21.05
CA CYS A 1 19.39 16.65 20.46
C CYS A 1 19.88 16.29 19.06
N PHE A 2 20.53 15.14 18.90
CA PHE A 2 21.11 14.76 17.61
C PHE A 2 20.04 14.05 16.78
N VAL A 3 19.62 14.71 15.70
CA VAL A 3 18.89 14.06 14.62
C VAL A 3 19.92 13.25 13.85
N CYS A 4 19.87 11.92 13.98
CA CYS A 4 20.62 11.04 13.11
C CYS A 4 19.96 11.08 11.73
N GLU A 5 20.54 11.85 10.82
CA GLU A 5 20.27 11.71 9.39
C GLU A 5 20.78 10.34 8.94
N ALA A 6 19.88 9.38 8.82
CA ALA A 6 20.18 8.12 8.16
C ALA A 6 20.35 8.42 6.67
N ASN A 7 21.59 8.65 6.25
CA ASN A 7 21.98 8.78 4.85
C ASN A 7 22.03 7.39 4.19
N ASP A 8 20.89 6.72 4.15
CA ASP A 8 20.75 5.44 3.47
C ASP A 8 19.44 5.42 2.69
N ASN A 9 19.53 5.74 1.39
CA ASN A 9 18.43 5.61 0.43
C ASN A 9 18.01 4.15 0.19
N SER A 10 18.51 3.21 0.98
CA SER A 10 18.02 1.84 1.05
C SER A 10 17.09 1.68 2.26
N ILE A 11 15.84 2.14 2.14
CA ILE A 11 14.79 1.62 3.03
C ILE A 11 14.72 0.11 2.73
N ALA A 12 15.35 -0.70 3.59
CA ALA A 12 15.46 -2.13 3.41
C ALA A 12 14.06 -2.71 3.14
N ILE A 13 13.84 -3.14 1.89
CA ILE A 13 12.59 -3.76 1.44
C ILE A 13 12.28 -5.03 2.26
N ASP A 14 13.30 -5.55 2.96
CA ASP A 14 13.25 -6.76 3.77
C ASP A 14 12.89 -6.53 5.25
N ALA A 15 12.78 -5.29 5.74
CA ALA A 15 12.28 -5.05 7.09
C ALA A 15 10.75 -5.30 7.13
N PRO A 16 10.24 -6.15 8.05
CA PRO A 16 8.81 -6.31 8.24
C PRO A 16 8.21 -4.95 8.60
N ARG A 17 7.32 -4.46 7.74
CA ARG A 17 6.55 -3.26 8.03
C ARG A 17 5.35 -3.66 8.85
N THR A 18 5.00 -2.84 9.82
CA THR A 18 3.77 -3.05 10.58
C THR A 18 2.76 -1.98 10.22
N CYS A 19 1.48 -2.31 10.32
CA CYS A 19 0.44 -1.30 10.25
C CYS A 19 0.62 -0.34 11.44
N PRO A 20 0.68 0.99 11.23
CA PRO A 20 0.85 1.96 12.30
C PRO A 20 -0.42 2.17 13.16
N VAL A 21 -1.54 1.56 12.76
CA VAL A 21 -2.86 1.78 13.39
C VAL A 21 -3.39 0.51 14.08
N CYS A 22 -3.15 -0.68 13.53
CA CYS A 22 -3.60 -1.92 14.16
C CYS A 22 -2.77 -2.27 15.40
N PRO A 23 -3.39 -2.66 16.53
CA PRO A 23 -2.68 -3.20 17.69
C PRO A 23 -2.35 -4.69 17.53
N PRO A 24 -1.24 -5.21 18.09
CA PRO A 24 0.00 -4.53 18.43
C PRO A 24 0.92 -4.54 17.19
N ASN A 25 0.68 -3.64 16.23
CA ASN A 25 1.45 -3.49 15.00
C ASN A 25 1.36 -4.69 14.05
N THR A 26 0.16 -4.96 13.52
CA THR A 26 -0.08 -6.08 12.57
C THR A 26 0.97 -6.10 11.45
N PRO A 27 1.66 -7.23 11.22
CA PRO A 27 2.69 -7.33 10.21
C PRO A 27 2.10 -7.27 8.79
N LEU A 28 2.73 -6.44 7.97
CA LEU A 28 2.44 -6.22 6.56
C LEU A 28 3.60 -6.77 5.72
N ASN A 29 3.28 -7.50 4.66
CA ASN A 29 4.28 -8.05 3.76
C ASN A 29 4.54 -7.07 2.60
N PRO A 30 5.67 -6.33 2.57
CA PRO A 30 5.95 -5.34 1.53
C PRO A 30 6.15 -5.96 0.14
N LYS A 31 6.38 -7.28 0.06
CA LYS A 31 6.48 -8.02 -1.21
C LYS A 31 5.10 -8.30 -1.83
N LYS A 32 4.02 -8.10 -1.07
CA LYS A 32 2.63 -8.29 -1.50
C LYS A 32 1.87 -6.97 -1.42
N GLY A 33 2.06 -6.10 -2.41
CA GLY A 33 1.48 -4.74 -2.40
C GLY A 33 -0.04 -4.71 -2.37
N GLN A 34 -0.74 -5.58 -3.11
CA GLN A 34 -2.21 -5.58 -3.14
C GLN A 34 -2.83 -5.90 -1.77
N PRO A 35 -2.38 -6.94 -1.02
CA PRO A 35 -2.83 -7.14 0.36
C PRO A 35 -2.53 -5.97 1.31
N VAL A 36 -1.36 -5.33 1.18
CA VAL A 36 -1.02 -4.14 2.00
C VAL A 36 -1.98 -3.00 1.70
N LEU A 37 -2.23 -2.74 0.42
CA LEU A 37 -3.16 -1.73 -0.04
C LEU A 37 -4.58 -1.99 0.47
N ALA A 38 -5.05 -3.23 0.39
CA ALA A 38 -6.38 -3.61 0.88
C ALA A 38 -6.49 -3.47 2.41
N HIS A 39 -5.46 -3.85 3.17
CA HIS A 39 -5.43 -3.65 4.62
C HIS A 39 -5.56 -2.17 4.99
N ASN A 40 -4.74 -1.30 4.39
CA ASN A 40 -4.79 0.13 4.65
C ASN A 40 -6.10 0.76 4.17
N ALA A 41 -6.61 0.33 3.02
CA ALA A 41 -7.88 0.79 2.49
C ALA A 41 -9.06 0.45 3.41
N ALA A 42 -9.00 -0.69 4.12
CA ALA A 42 -9.99 -1.03 5.15
C ALA A 42 -9.99 -0.01 6.30
N HIS A 43 -8.81 0.48 6.72
CA HIS A 43 -8.74 1.58 7.68
C HIS A 43 -9.39 2.86 7.14
N LEU A 44 -9.07 3.26 5.90
CA LEU A 44 -9.66 4.48 5.29
C LEU A 44 -11.19 4.45 5.28
N LEU A 45 -11.78 3.28 5.05
CA LEU A 45 -13.24 3.14 4.96
C LEU A 45 -13.93 3.05 6.32
N PHE A 46 -13.37 2.29 7.26
CA PHE A 46 -14.11 1.81 8.43
C PHE A 46 -13.52 2.22 9.79
N ASP A 47 -12.30 2.73 9.82
CA ASP A 47 -11.64 3.08 11.08
C ASP A 47 -12.10 4.46 11.59
N PRO A 48 -12.84 4.54 12.71
CA PRO A 48 -13.29 5.81 13.25
C PRO A 48 -12.14 6.69 13.74
N ALA A 49 -11.00 6.11 14.14
CA ALA A 49 -9.87 6.87 14.68
C ALA A 49 -9.12 7.64 13.59
N ILE A 50 -9.23 7.21 12.34
CA ILE A 50 -8.53 7.84 11.22
C ILE A 50 -9.47 8.43 10.14
N ARG A 51 -10.78 8.32 10.34
CA ARG A 51 -11.78 9.00 9.51
C ARG A 51 -11.69 10.51 9.67
N GLY A 52 -11.98 11.24 8.60
CA GLY A 52 -12.02 12.72 8.60
C GLY A 52 -10.71 13.42 8.26
N THR A 53 -9.70 12.71 7.79
CA THR A 53 -8.52 13.31 7.16
C THR A 53 -8.07 12.50 5.95
N GLU A 54 -7.58 13.15 4.91
CA GLU A 54 -6.96 12.44 3.78
C GLU A 54 -5.67 11.75 4.22
N ARG A 55 -5.60 10.44 4.02
CA ARG A 55 -4.45 9.60 4.39
C ARG A 55 -3.95 8.76 3.23
N CYS A 56 -2.65 8.51 3.20
CA CYS A 56 -2.03 7.71 2.17
C CYS A 56 -2.56 6.26 2.16
N GLY A 57 -3.01 5.77 1.00
CA GLY A 57 -3.45 4.37 0.83
C GLY A 57 -2.36 3.32 1.04
N MET A 58 -1.07 3.69 1.04
CA MET A 58 0.05 2.75 1.21
C MET A 58 0.71 2.78 2.59
N CYS A 59 0.59 3.86 3.35
CA CYS A 59 1.24 3.97 4.67
C CYS A 59 0.39 4.64 5.75
N LEU A 60 -0.81 5.12 5.42
CA LEU A 60 -1.74 5.81 6.32
C LEU A 60 -1.23 7.13 6.92
N ASN A 61 -0.05 7.63 6.52
CA ASN A 61 0.36 8.99 6.87
C ASN A 61 -0.63 10.02 6.30
N PRO A 62 -0.95 11.10 7.04
CA PRO A 62 -1.84 12.14 6.54
C PRO A 62 -1.22 12.92 5.37
N ALA A 63 -2.06 13.42 4.48
CA ALA A 63 -1.66 14.44 3.50
C ALA A 63 -1.21 15.72 4.24
N PRO A 64 -0.21 16.47 3.74
CA PRO A 64 0.53 16.26 2.48
C PRO A 64 1.83 15.45 2.62
N MET A 65 2.02 14.68 3.71
CA MET A 65 3.29 13.94 3.92
C MET A 65 3.57 12.86 2.87
N CYS A 66 2.54 12.47 2.11
CA CYS A 66 2.65 11.54 1.01
C CYS A 66 1.94 12.11 -0.21
N GLU A 67 2.66 12.23 -1.32
CA GLU A 67 2.17 12.78 -2.58
C GLU A 67 2.40 11.75 -3.68
N TYR A 68 1.35 11.40 -4.40
CA TYR A 68 1.43 10.50 -5.55
C TYR A 68 1.15 11.31 -6.79
N PHE A 69 2.02 11.26 -7.80
CA PHE A 69 1.76 11.87 -9.10
C PHE A 69 1.48 10.77 -10.12
N MET A 70 0.63 11.07 -11.10
CA MET A 70 0.34 10.17 -12.21
C MET A 70 1.20 10.53 -13.41
N LYS A 71 1.56 9.53 -14.23
CA LYS A 71 2.22 9.78 -15.52
C LYS A 71 1.25 10.53 -16.44
N LYS A 72 1.76 11.53 -17.16
CA LYS A 72 0.96 12.40 -18.05
C LYS A 72 0.50 11.69 -19.33
N THR A 73 1.23 10.68 -19.77
CA THR A 73 1.00 9.99 -21.05
C THR A 73 0.93 8.48 -20.85
N GLY A 74 0.17 7.83 -21.74
CA GLY A 74 -0.02 6.38 -21.73
C GLY A 74 -1.07 5.91 -20.72
N PRO A 75 -1.12 4.60 -20.43
CA PRO A 75 -2.09 4.05 -19.49
C PRO A 75 -1.86 4.57 -18.07
N PRO A 76 -2.92 4.66 -17.24
CA PRO A 76 -2.82 5.14 -15.86
C PRO A 76 -1.72 4.41 -15.08
N LYS A 77 -0.74 5.17 -14.60
CA LYS A 77 0.41 4.67 -13.86
C LYS A 77 0.94 5.75 -12.93
N ILE A 78 1.41 5.34 -11.77
CA ILE A 78 2.07 6.21 -10.80
C ILE A 78 3.44 6.64 -11.35
N ASP A 79 3.71 7.94 -11.32
CA ASP A 79 5.03 8.53 -11.56
C ASP A 79 5.88 8.41 -10.29
N ILE A 80 6.58 7.29 -10.16
CA ILE A 80 7.43 6.99 -9.00
C ILE A 80 8.52 8.06 -8.81
N SER A 81 9.07 8.62 -9.89
CA SER A 81 10.13 9.64 -9.81
C SER A 81 9.66 10.97 -9.25
N ARG A 82 8.38 11.32 -9.43
CA ARG A 82 7.80 12.56 -8.88
C ARG A 82 7.13 12.34 -7.51
N SER A 83 6.73 11.11 -7.22
CA SER A 83 5.97 10.77 -6.01
C SER A 83 6.87 10.73 -4.78
N LYS A 84 6.29 10.99 -3.60
CA LYS A 84 6.95 10.94 -2.30
C LYS A 84 6.10 10.14 -1.33
N CYS A 85 6.59 8.99 -0.88
CA CYS A 85 6.00 8.23 0.19
C CYS A 85 7.02 7.20 0.73
N PRO A 86 7.13 7.00 2.05
CA PRO A 86 8.00 5.96 2.63
C PRO A 86 7.68 4.55 2.11
N SER A 87 6.46 4.31 1.61
CA SER A 87 5.99 3.04 1.05
C SER A 87 6.03 2.95 -0.48
N LEU A 88 6.75 3.84 -1.19
CA LEU A 88 6.89 3.74 -2.66
C LEU A 88 7.56 2.44 -3.13
N ALA A 89 8.40 1.82 -2.30
CA ALA A 89 9.04 0.55 -2.62
C ALA A 89 8.05 -0.64 -2.63
N VAL A 90 6.87 -0.50 -2.01
CA VAL A 90 5.83 -1.53 -2.00
C VAL A 90 5.11 -1.49 -3.36
N LYS A 91 5.47 -2.43 -4.23
CA LYS A 91 4.96 -2.47 -5.61
C LYS A 91 3.60 -3.17 -5.69
N PHE A 92 2.70 -2.59 -6.46
CA PHE A 92 1.47 -3.22 -6.93
C PHE A 92 1.24 -2.82 -8.40
N THR A 93 0.47 -3.63 -9.12
CA THR A 93 0.10 -3.32 -10.51
C THR A 93 -1.15 -2.45 -10.52
N TYR A 94 -1.04 -1.22 -11.05
CA TYR A 94 -2.14 -0.25 -11.05
C TYR A 94 -3.43 -0.80 -11.67
N SER A 95 -3.36 -1.40 -12.87
CA SER A 95 -4.54 -1.92 -13.58
C SER A 95 -5.26 -3.06 -12.84
N ILE A 96 -4.54 -3.80 -11.99
CA ILE A 96 -5.11 -4.84 -11.13
C ILE A 96 -5.75 -4.18 -9.91
N ALA A 97 -5.01 -3.27 -9.24
CA ALA A 97 -5.49 -2.58 -8.05
C ALA A 97 -6.63 -1.60 -8.32
N ALA A 98 -6.84 -1.15 -9.56
CA ALA A 98 -7.96 -0.30 -9.94
C ALA A 98 -9.28 -1.08 -10.07
N LYS A 99 -9.25 -2.42 -9.98
CA LYS A 99 -10.41 -3.29 -10.12
C LYS A 99 -10.67 -4.04 -8.81
N SER A 100 -11.87 -3.93 -8.27
CA SER A 100 -12.33 -4.79 -7.19
C SER A 100 -12.86 -6.10 -7.79
N VAL A 101 -12.23 -7.20 -7.41
CA VAL A 101 -12.64 -8.56 -7.80
C VAL A 101 -12.67 -9.45 -6.56
N SER A 102 -13.34 -10.60 -6.61
CA SER A 102 -13.48 -11.50 -5.45
C SER A 102 -12.14 -11.88 -4.80
N ALA A 103 -11.10 -12.12 -5.61
CA ALA A 103 -9.76 -12.47 -5.12
C ALA A 103 -8.95 -11.28 -4.58
N SER A 104 -9.35 -10.04 -4.89
CA SER A 104 -8.68 -8.80 -4.50
C SER A 104 -9.73 -7.68 -4.44
N PRO A 105 -10.49 -7.58 -3.33
CA PRO A 105 -11.71 -6.76 -3.30
C PRO A 105 -11.46 -5.26 -3.11
N CYS A 106 -10.24 -4.78 -3.32
CA CYS A 106 -9.85 -3.39 -3.12
C CYS A 106 -9.56 -2.71 -4.47
N SER A 107 -10.33 -1.66 -4.79
CA SER A 107 -10.09 -0.78 -5.96
C SER A 107 -9.38 0.55 -5.62
N ASN A 108 -8.81 0.66 -4.42
CA ASN A 108 -8.20 1.90 -3.94
C ASN A 108 -6.87 2.21 -4.67
N VAL A 109 -6.89 3.17 -5.60
CA VAL A 109 -5.69 3.63 -6.32
C VAL A 109 -5.62 5.17 -6.31
N PRO A 110 -4.43 5.78 -6.47
CA PRO A 110 -4.33 7.21 -6.71
C PRO A 110 -4.98 7.58 -8.03
N VAL A 111 -5.84 8.59 -8.04
CA VAL A 111 -6.53 9.13 -9.21
C VAL A 111 -6.37 10.65 -9.24
N ASN A 112 -6.22 11.24 -10.42
CA ASN A 112 -6.25 12.70 -10.53
C ASN A 112 -7.65 13.19 -10.14
N CYS A 113 -7.71 14.21 -9.29
CA CYS A 113 -8.95 14.95 -9.09
C CYS A 113 -9.26 15.74 -10.36
N ALA A 114 -10.51 15.67 -10.82
CA ALA A 114 -10.95 16.32 -12.06
C ALA A 114 -11.27 17.82 -11.85
N VAL A 115 -11.18 18.30 -10.61
CA VAL A 115 -11.31 19.71 -10.23
C VAL A 115 -9.93 20.33 -9.97
N CYS A 116 -8.99 19.56 -9.43
CA CYS A 116 -7.59 19.95 -9.33
C CYS A 116 -6.93 20.14 -10.71
N GLY A 117 -5.77 20.78 -10.72
CA GLY A 117 -4.88 20.83 -11.87
C GLY A 117 -4.27 19.47 -12.19
N VAL A 118 -3.88 19.28 -13.45
CA VAL A 118 -3.23 18.04 -13.92
C VAL A 118 -1.88 17.78 -13.24
N GLU A 119 -1.22 18.84 -12.75
CA GLU A 119 0.06 18.76 -12.06
C GLU A 119 -0.07 18.56 -10.54
N ASP A 120 -1.28 18.62 -10.00
CA ASP A 120 -1.51 18.43 -8.56
C ASP A 120 -1.35 16.95 -8.17
N PRO A 121 -1.02 16.68 -6.88
CA PRO A 121 -0.99 15.32 -6.37
C PRO A 121 -2.32 14.59 -6.57
N ALA A 122 -2.24 13.33 -6.97
CA ALA A 122 -3.36 12.42 -7.06
C ALA A 122 -3.93 12.09 -5.69
N VAL A 123 -5.25 11.91 -5.66
CA VAL A 123 -6.03 11.57 -4.48
C VAL A 123 -6.30 10.08 -4.50
N TRP A 124 -6.16 9.40 -3.35
CA TRP A 124 -6.56 8.00 -3.25
C TRP A 124 -8.08 7.86 -3.45
N ARG A 125 -8.51 6.94 -4.31
CA ARG A 125 -9.92 6.73 -4.68
C ARG A 125 -10.87 6.75 -3.48
N TYR A 126 -10.52 6.04 -2.40
CA TYR A 126 -11.38 5.93 -1.22
C TYR A 126 -11.44 7.22 -0.39
N ASN A 127 -10.49 8.15 -0.56
CA ASN A 127 -10.52 9.48 0.04
C ASN A 127 -11.13 10.54 -0.88
N TYR A 128 -11.48 10.20 -2.13
CA TYR A 128 -11.86 11.20 -3.12
C TYR A 128 -13.09 12.01 -2.73
N LEU A 129 -14.10 11.37 -2.12
CA LEU A 129 -15.27 12.08 -1.61
C LEU A 129 -14.90 13.06 -0.49
N HIS A 130 -14.03 12.63 0.43
CA HIS A 130 -13.54 13.49 1.50
C HIS A 130 -12.78 14.69 0.90
N HIS A 131 -11.90 14.44 -0.07
CA HIS A 131 -11.16 15.48 -0.76
C HIS A 131 -12.09 16.50 -1.43
N LEU A 132 -13.08 16.02 -2.18
CA LEU A 132 -14.02 16.90 -2.85
C LEU A 132 -14.74 17.81 -1.85
N ARG A 133 -15.22 17.26 -0.73
CA ARG A 133 -15.93 18.03 0.31
C ARG A 133 -15.09 19.12 0.98
N HIS A 134 -13.80 18.89 1.15
CA HIS A 134 -12.94 19.79 1.94
C HIS A 134 -12.09 20.73 1.08
N VAL A 135 -11.60 20.26 -0.07
CA VAL A 135 -10.76 21.04 -1.00
C VAL A 135 -11.61 21.75 -2.05
N HIS A 136 -12.76 21.17 -2.41
CA HIS A 136 -13.65 21.70 -3.45
C HIS A 136 -15.12 21.73 -2.99
N PRO A 137 -15.45 22.43 -1.89
CA PRO A 137 -16.78 22.37 -1.26
C PRO A 137 -17.94 22.83 -2.17
N VAL A 138 -17.63 23.57 -3.25
CA VAL A 138 -18.61 24.04 -4.23
C VAL A 138 -18.79 23.09 -5.42
N ALA A 139 -17.97 22.05 -5.54
CA ALA A 139 -18.04 21.10 -6.65
C ALA A 139 -19.17 20.08 -6.41
N PRO A 140 -20.00 19.78 -7.44
CA PRO A 140 -21.14 18.88 -7.27
C PRO A 140 -20.67 17.42 -7.11
N GLU A 141 -20.89 16.83 -5.93
CA GLU A 141 -20.44 15.46 -5.60
C GLU A 141 -20.94 14.38 -6.59
N GLU A 142 -22.21 14.48 -6.99
CA GLU A 142 -22.86 13.53 -7.90
C GLU A 142 -22.16 13.45 -9.26
N LYS A 143 -21.55 14.55 -9.72
CA LYS A 143 -20.79 14.57 -10.99
C LYS A 143 -19.58 13.64 -10.95
N TYR A 144 -19.02 13.41 -9.77
CA TYR A 144 -17.80 12.62 -9.56
C TYR A 144 -18.06 11.28 -8.88
N ARG A 145 -19.35 10.91 -8.71
CA ARG A 145 -19.78 9.72 -7.99
C ARG A 145 -19.16 8.43 -8.49
N SER A 146 -19.03 8.28 -9.81
CA SER A 146 -18.41 7.10 -10.44
C SER A 146 -16.95 6.86 -10.02
N ILE A 147 -16.26 7.89 -9.51
CA ILE A 147 -14.88 7.78 -9.04
C ILE A 147 -14.84 7.19 -7.63
N TRP A 148 -15.65 7.71 -6.71
CA TRP A 148 -15.54 7.37 -5.28
C TRP A 148 -16.54 6.30 -4.81
N GLU A 149 -17.63 6.09 -5.54
CA GLU A 149 -18.64 5.10 -5.17
C GLU A 149 -18.07 3.69 -5.29
N LEU A 150 -18.30 2.90 -4.24
CA LEU A 150 -17.92 1.50 -4.17
C LEU A 150 -19.13 0.63 -4.47
N SER A 151 -18.91 -0.48 -5.17
CA SER A 151 -19.98 -1.47 -5.32
C SER A 151 -20.35 -2.08 -3.97
N ALA A 152 -21.58 -2.61 -3.85
CA ALA A 152 -22.02 -3.32 -2.64
C ALA A 152 -21.11 -4.53 -2.34
N ALA A 153 -20.66 -5.24 -3.39
CA ALA A 153 -19.74 -6.37 -3.28
C ALA A 153 -18.37 -5.95 -2.73
N GLU A 154 -17.81 -4.86 -3.27
CA GLU A 154 -16.55 -4.28 -2.79
C GLU A 154 -16.65 -3.82 -1.34
N THR A 155 -17.72 -3.09 -0.99
CA THR A 155 -17.95 -2.61 0.37
C THR A 155 -18.03 -3.77 1.36
N THR A 156 -18.79 -4.82 1.01
CA THR A 156 -18.96 -6.01 1.86
C THR A 156 -17.64 -6.75 2.06
N ALA A 157 -16.88 -6.96 0.98
CA ALA A 157 -15.61 -7.66 1.05
C ALA A 157 -14.52 -6.85 1.79
N MET A 158 -14.49 -5.53 1.62
CA MET A 158 -13.60 -4.64 2.38
C MET A 158 -13.95 -4.61 3.87
N LYS A 159 -15.24 -4.73 4.22
CA LYS A 159 -15.68 -4.85 5.63
C LYS A 159 -15.19 -6.16 6.25
N ALA A 160 -15.20 -7.27 5.52
CA ALA A 160 -14.62 -8.53 6.00
C ALA A 160 -13.10 -8.43 6.25
N ILE A 161 -12.37 -7.68 5.42
CA ILE A 161 -10.95 -7.37 5.66
C ILE A 161 -10.78 -6.55 6.93
N TRP A 162 -11.63 -5.54 7.14
CA TRP A 162 -11.63 -4.73 8.36
C TRP A 162 -11.84 -5.57 9.63
N GLU A 163 -12.81 -6.49 9.61
CA GLU A 163 -13.14 -7.36 10.75
C GLU A 163 -12.00 -8.34 11.09
N THR A 164 -11.15 -8.68 10.11
CA THR A 164 -10.03 -9.61 10.28
C THR A 164 -8.65 -8.95 10.30
N ARG A 165 -8.59 -7.61 10.28
CA ARG A 165 -7.38 -6.81 10.09
C ARG A 165 -6.24 -7.16 11.06
N GLU A 166 -6.55 -7.52 12.29
CA GLU A 166 -5.58 -7.79 13.35
C GLU A 166 -4.86 -9.13 13.18
N LYS A 167 -5.44 -10.09 12.43
CA LYS A 167 -4.96 -11.47 12.34
C LYS A 167 -3.66 -11.64 11.55
N GLY A 168 -3.15 -10.56 10.95
CA GLY A 168 -1.97 -10.59 10.08
C GLY A 168 -2.18 -11.44 8.83
N VAL A 169 -1.35 -11.24 7.81
CA VAL A 169 -1.29 -12.21 6.70
C VAL A 169 -0.49 -13.41 7.21
N PRO A 170 -1.03 -14.64 7.19
CA PRO A 170 -0.24 -15.82 7.51
C PRO A 170 0.99 -15.86 6.60
N ILE A 171 2.18 -15.75 7.19
CA ILE A 171 3.42 -15.98 6.44
C ILE A 171 3.41 -17.46 6.11
N PRO A 172 3.37 -17.88 4.84
CA PRO A 172 3.44 -19.28 4.51
C PRO A 172 4.78 -19.80 5.04
N GLN A 173 4.73 -20.69 6.03
CA GLN A 173 5.92 -21.40 6.49
C GLN A 173 6.51 -22.10 5.27
N LYS A 174 7.78 -21.82 4.98
CA LYS A 174 8.51 -22.54 3.93
C LYS A 174 8.36 -24.03 4.25
N ARG A 175 7.75 -24.80 3.35
CA ARG A 175 7.77 -26.26 3.45
C ARG A 175 9.24 -26.66 3.54
N ALA A 176 9.60 -27.45 4.56
CA ALA A 176 10.95 -27.97 4.70
C ALA A 176 11.36 -28.63 3.37
N PRO A 177 12.57 -28.38 2.86
CA PRO A 177 13.03 -29.04 1.65
C PRO A 177 12.95 -30.55 1.84
N LYS A 178 12.37 -31.26 0.86
CA LYS A 178 12.24 -32.73 0.88
C LYS A 178 13.56 -33.46 0.64
N THR A 179 14.63 -32.73 0.39
CA THR A 179 15.97 -33.26 0.17
C THR A 179 16.81 -33.00 1.41
N ALA A 180 17.34 -34.07 1.99
CA ALA A 180 18.37 -33.98 3.02
C ALA A 180 19.53 -33.11 2.50
N PRO A 181 20.12 -32.24 3.33
CA PRO A 181 21.31 -31.51 2.94
C PRO A 181 22.40 -32.51 2.55
N LEU A 182 22.99 -32.33 1.37
CA LEU A 182 24.14 -33.11 0.95
C LEU A 182 25.26 -32.88 1.97
N VAL A 183 25.56 -33.90 2.77
CA VAL A 183 26.71 -33.93 3.65
C VAL A 183 27.94 -34.00 2.76
N ILE A 184 28.61 -32.87 2.54
CA ILE A 184 29.92 -32.86 1.91
C ILE A 184 30.87 -33.46 2.95
N SER A 185 31.35 -34.68 2.72
CA SER A 185 32.39 -35.29 3.54
C SER A 185 33.65 -34.43 3.51
N GLU A 186 34.32 -34.32 4.65
CA GLU A 186 35.52 -33.51 4.86
C GLU A 186 36.62 -33.75 3.81
N ALA A 187 36.65 -34.94 3.20
CA ALA A 187 37.54 -35.34 2.11
C ALA A 187 37.39 -34.52 0.81
N HIS A 188 36.32 -33.75 0.62
CA HIS A 188 36.07 -32.95 -0.59
C HIS A 188 36.16 -31.43 -0.35
N SER A 189 36.74 -30.99 0.77
CA SER A 189 37.01 -29.58 1.03
C SER A 189 38.42 -29.19 0.57
N SER A 190 38.53 -28.23 -0.35
CA SER A 190 39.82 -27.65 -0.80
C SER A 190 40.50 -26.74 0.24
N ARG A 191 40.06 -26.78 1.51
CA ARG A 191 40.53 -25.89 2.58
C ARG A 191 41.93 -26.22 3.13
N LEU A 192 42.60 -27.26 2.63
CA LEU A 192 43.92 -27.69 3.10
C LEU A 192 45.12 -27.28 2.23
N SER A 193 44.94 -26.49 1.15
CA SER A 193 46.05 -26.15 0.25
C SER A 193 46.72 -24.79 0.45
N MET A 194 46.64 -24.17 1.64
CA MET A 194 47.48 -23.01 1.98
C MET A 194 48.11 -23.18 3.35
N ARG A 195 49.29 -23.81 3.38
CA ARG A 195 50.31 -23.64 4.41
C ARG A 195 51.58 -23.15 3.74
#